data_AF-A0A1B0DC21-F1
#
_entry.id   AF-A0A1B0DC21-F1
#
_cell.length_a   1.000
_cell.length_b   1.000
_cell.length_c   1.000
_cell.angle_alpha   90.00
_cell.angle_beta   90.00
_cell.angle_gamma   90.00
#
_symmetry.space_group_name_H-M   'P 1'
#
loop_
_entity.id
_entity.type
_entity.pdbx_description
1 polymer ?
#
loop_
_entity_poly.entity_id
_entity_poly.type
_entity_poly.pdbx_seq_one_letter_code
_entity_poly.pdbx_strand_id
1 'polypeptide(L)'
;MEKQADDILLELCEKSSIVADSIKTQSKIHPSPGAARNVWALPLTACGMVTEENRDATTTPTNDKDNNILEEASSTEDIFDVIKNGEVADVENLVEKLGAETLSARDKHGYTPAHWVALDGNAEMMRYLVERNAPVDLPCLGTQGPRPIHWACRKGHTAVVQVLLLAGVAVNAADFKGLTPLMTACMYGRTATAAFLLGMGAQNHLTDINGDTALHWAAYKGHAELIRLLTYSGVDLQKTDNFGSTPLHLACLSGNLLCVRLLSEKSNLDLEPKDKNGKTPLMLAQSHQHSDVVKLLNNEIKKKSRWFPPISELWGLLFGGAGNSKGPLLLFVCSVLLWGYPMYMIRSLLVFK
;
A
#
# COMPACT_ATOMS: atom_id res chain seq x y z
N MET A 1 -20.00 -3.72 -11.24
CA MET A 1 -18.59 -3.27 -11.17
C MET A 1 -18.40 -1.77 -11.28
N GLU A 2 -19.37 -0.98 -11.77
CA GLU A 2 -19.31 0.50 -11.76
C GLU A 2 -18.97 1.02 -10.35
N LYS A 3 -19.75 0.62 -9.32
CA LYS A 3 -19.42 0.89 -7.91
C LYS A 3 -18.03 0.39 -7.45
N GLN A 4 -17.52 -0.73 -8.00
CA GLN A 4 -16.31 -1.39 -7.48
C GLN A 4 -15.00 -0.93 -8.13
N ALA A 5 -15.05 -0.35 -9.33
CA ALA A 5 -13.95 0.40 -9.92
C ALA A 5 -13.91 1.83 -9.37
N ASP A 6 -15.09 2.42 -9.13
CA ASP A 6 -15.23 3.69 -8.43
C ASP A 6 -14.70 3.61 -6.99
N ASP A 7 -14.86 2.48 -6.29
CA ASP A 7 -14.30 2.27 -4.94
C ASP A 7 -12.78 2.46 -4.87
N ILE A 8 -12.00 2.11 -5.91
CA ILE A 8 -10.53 2.30 -5.93
C ILE A 8 -10.17 3.76 -6.18
N LEU A 9 -10.92 4.42 -7.09
CA LEU A 9 -10.77 5.84 -7.34
C LEU A 9 -11.17 6.65 -6.11
N LEU A 10 -12.26 6.29 -5.46
CA LEU A 10 -12.72 6.85 -4.20
C LEU A 10 -11.72 6.55 -3.09
N GLU A 11 -11.17 5.34 -2.92
CA GLU A 11 -10.21 5.04 -1.84
C GLU A 11 -8.89 5.81 -1.98
N LEU A 12 -8.39 5.98 -3.20
CA LEU A 12 -7.18 6.76 -3.45
C LEU A 12 -7.44 8.26 -3.39
N CYS A 13 -8.59 8.71 -3.88
CA CYS A 13 -9.02 10.11 -3.78
C CYS A 13 -9.44 10.47 -2.35
N GLU A 14 -9.93 9.53 -1.56
CA GLU A 14 -10.26 9.68 -0.14
C GLU A 14 -8.98 9.65 0.69
N LYS A 15 -7.98 8.81 0.37
CA LYS A 15 -6.65 8.92 1.01
C LYS A 15 -6.01 10.27 0.67
N SER A 16 -5.99 10.68 -0.59
CA SER A 16 -5.43 11.98 -0.99
C SER A 16 -6.25 13.16 -0.46
N SER A 17 -7.59 13.04 -0.35
CA SER A 17 -8.49 14.04 0.24
C SER A 17 -8.42 14.05 1.76
N ILE A 18 -8.22 12.94 2.46
CA ILE A 18 -8.01 12.93 3.92
C ILE A 18 -6.66 13.56 4.24
N VAL A 19 -5.62 13.20 3.48
CA VAL A 19 -4.31 13.84 3.57
C VAL A 19 -4.44 15.34 3.20
N ALA A 20 -5.27 15.71 2.21
CA ALA A 20 -5.50 17.09 1.78
C ALA A 20 -6.51 17.89 2.63
N ASP A 21 -7.46 17.28 3.32
CA ASP A 21 -8.42 17.94 4.20
C ASP A 21 -7.80 18.14 5.58
N SER A 22 -6.81 17.33 5.93
CA SER A 22 -5.80 17.66 6.94
C SER A 22 -5.03 18.95 6.61
N ILE A 23 -5.02 19.41 5.34
CA ILE A 23 -4.48 20.71 4.88
C ILE A 23 -5.53 21.83 5.08
N LYS A 24 -6.82 21.57 4.85
CA LYS A 24 -7.89 22.59 4.97
C LYS A 24 -8.40 22.82 6.40
N THR A 25 -8.40 21.80 7.26
CA THR A 25 -8.91 21.94 8.64
C THR A 25 -8.05 22.84 9.53
N GLN A 26 -6.89 23.31 9.06
CA GLN A 26 -6.06 24.30 9.76
C GLN A 26 -5.99 25.68 9.09
N SER A 27 -6.71 25.94 7.99
CA SER A 27 -6.77 27.29 7.40
C SER A 27 -7.90 28.16 7.94
N LYS A 28 -8.60 27.75 9.01
CA LYS A 28 -9.52 28.63 9.78
C LYS A 28 -8.74 29.38 10.86
N ILE A 29 -7.83 30.24 10.43
CA ILE A 29 -7.45 31.44 11.17
C ILE A 29 -8.00 32.61 10.34
N HIS A 30 -8.83 33.43 10.98
CA HIS A 30 -9.56 34.54 10.37
C HIS A 30 -8.68 35.43 9.48
N PRO A 31 -9.15 35.88 8.30
CA PRO A 31 -8.50 36.99 7.60
C PRO A 31 -8.77 38.28 8.38
N SER A 32 -7.72 38.93 8.88
CA SER A 32 -7.79 40.31 9.31
C SER A 32 -7.93 41.23 8.07
N PRO A 33 -8.77 42.28 8.12
CA PRO A 33 -9.01 43.15 6.98
C PRO A 33 -7.96 44.26 6.92
N GLY A 34 -7.44 44.53 5.72
CA GLY A 34 -6.85 45.82 5.38
C GLY A 34 -5.40 45.76 4.89
N ALA A 35 -5.24 45.78 3.56
CA ALA A 35 -4.46 46.81 2.87
C ALA A 35 -4.41 46.49 1.36
N ALA A 36 -5.12 47.30 0.57
CA ALA A 36 -4.97 47.36 -0.86
C ALA A 36 -3.59 47.92 -1.25
N ARG A 37 -3.00 47.41 -2.35
CA ARG A 37 -2.49 48.22 -3.47
C ARG A 37 -1.75 47.38 -4.53
N ASN A 38 -2.35 47.36 -5.73
CA ASN A 38 -1.78 47.71 -7.04
C ASN A 38 -0.65 46.85 -7.68
N VAL A 39 -0.92 46.30 -8.89
CA VAL A 39 -0.36 46.71 -10.22
C VAL A 39 0.93 45.90 -10.56
N TRP A 40 1.18 45.24 -11.70
CA TRP A 40 0.70 45.17 -13.10
C TRP A 40 1.15 43.81 -13.72
N ALA A 41 0.34 43.14 -14.54
CA ALA A 41 0.27 43.18 -16.02
C ALA A 41 1.43 42.47 -16.78
N LEU A 42 1.03 41.45 -17.54
CA LEU A 42 1.75 40.83 -18.67
C LEU A 42 1.81 41.81 -19.87
N PRO A 43 2.75 41.65 -20.82
CA PRO A 43 2.56 42.13 -22.18
C PRO A 43 2.40 40.98 -23.19
N LEU A 44 1.37 41.13 -24.02
CA LEU A 44 1.23 40.53 -25.34
C LEU A 44 2.15 41.26 -26.34
N THR A 45 2.63 40.56 -27.36
CA THR A 45 3.11 41.18 -28.60
C THR A 45 2.64 40.36 -29.80
N ALA A 46 1.96 41.03 -30.72
CA ALA A 46 1.54 40.52 -32.02
C ALA A 46 2.42 41.14 -33.12
N CYS A 47 2.69 40.39 -34.20
CA CYS A 47 2.98 40.97 -35.51
C CYS A 47 2.82 39.91 -36.62
N GLY A 48 2.15 40.27 -37.73
CA GLY A 48 2.28 39.61 -39.04
C GLY A 48 0.97 39.24 -39.75
N MET A 49 0.44 40.16 -40.55
CA MET A 49 -0.68 40.00 -41.51
C MET A 49 -0.30 39.10 -42.70
N VAL A 50 -1.27 38.44 -43.37
CA VAL A 50 -1.66 38.64 -44.79
C VAL A 50 -3.03 37.95 -45.03
N THR A 51 -3.86 38.62 -45.82
CA THR A 51 -5.23 38.38 -46.28
C THR A 51 -5.36 37.28 -47.35
N GLU A 52 -6.51 36.58 -47.42
CA GLU A 52 -7.44 36.61 -48.58
C GLU A 52 -8.60 35.61 -48.43
N GLU A 53 -9.74 36.03 -48.94
CA GLU A 53 -11.07 35.42 -48.91
C GLU A 53 -11.43 35.01 -50.35
N ASN A 54 -11.87 33.77 -50.61
CA ASN A 54 -12.75 33.46 -51.76
C ASN A 54 -13.32 32.01 -51.80
N ARG A 55 -14.66 31.95 -51.70
CA ARG A 55 -15.67 31.30 -52.56
C ARG A 55 -15.65 29.79 -52.91
N ASP A 56 -16.79 29.19 -52.53
CA ASP A 56 -17.75 28.37 -53.30
C ASP A 56 -17.43 26.96 -53.84
N ALA A 57 -18.23 26.04 -53.29
CA ALA A 57 -18.78 24.76 -53.77
C ALA A 57 -18.49 24.27 -55.20
N THR A 58 -18.12 22.98 -55.32
CA THR A 58 -18.59 22.05 -56.37
C THR A 58 -18.55 20.59 -55.86
N THR A 59 -19.50 19.81 -56.36
CA THR A 59 -20.02 18.47 -56.04
C THR A 59 -19.10 17.24 -56.25
N THR A 60 -19.20 16.26 -55.32
CA THR A 60 -19.19 14.74 -55.36
C THR A 60 -18.65 13.96 -56.60
N PRO A 61 -18.27 12.64 -56.53
CA PRO A 61 -18.59 11.60 -55.52
C PRO A 61 -17.48 10.55 -55.21
N THR A 62 -17.85 9.53 -54.41
CA THR A 62 -17.27 8.17 -54.27
C THR A 62 -16.00 7.97 -53.41
N ASN A 63 -16.18 7.44 -52.20
CA ASN A 63 -15.90 6.02 -51.93
C ASN A 63 -16.35 5.65 -50.50
N ASP A 64 -17.59 5.17 -50.43
CA ASP A 64 -18.09 4.34 -49.35
C ASP A 64 -17.29 3.04 -49.31
N LYS A 65 -16.33 2.88 -48.38
CA LYS A 65 -15.83 1.55 -47.98
C LYS A 65 -15.45 1.36 -46.52
N ASP A 66 -15.44 2.38 -45.67
CA ASP A 66 -14.90 2.21 -44.31
C ASP A 66 -15.93 2.33 -43.17
N ASN A 67 -17.22 2.46 -43.49
CA ASN A 67 -18.28 2.64 -42.48
C ASN A 67 -19.30 1.49 -42.43
N ASN A 68 -18.91 0.26 -42.73
CA ASN A 68 -19.85 -0.85 -42.62
C ASN A 68 -19.21 -2.21 -42.29
N ILE A 69 -18.56 -2.33 -41.13
CA ILE A 69 -18.59 -3.56 -40.30
C ILE A 69 -18.53 -3.13 -38.81
N LEU A 70 -19.48 -2.28 -38.41
CA LEU A 70 -19.77 -1.95 -37.01
C LEU A 70 -21.28 -1.97 -36.83
N GLU A 71 -21.96 -3.08 -37.16
CA GLU A 71 -23.38 -3.25 -36.84
C GLU A 71 -23.93 -4.69 -36.98
N GLU A 72 -23.14 -5.74 -36.69
CA GLU A 72 -23.66 -7.10 -36.54
C GLU A 72 -23.06 -7.82 -35.32
N ALA A 73 -23.59 -7.53 -34.12
CA ALA A 73 -23.37 -8.35 -32.92
C ALA A 73 -24.47 -8.10 -31.86
N SER A 74 -25.73 -8.17 -32.27
CA SER A 74 -26.90 -7.92 -31.40
C SER A 74 -27.60 -9.21 -30.92
N SER A 75 -27.05 -10.39 -31.18
CA SER A 75 -27.69 -11.66 -30.79
C SER A 75 -26.76 -12.88 -30.69
N THR A 76 -25.48 -12.67 -30.40
CA THR A 76 -24.52 -13.76 -30.16
C THR A 76 -24.21 -13.82 -28.68
N GLU A 77 -24.25 -15.02 -28.08
CA GLU A 77 -23.87 -15.27 -26.69
C GLU A 77 -22.54 -14.58 -26.36
N ASP A 78 -22.58 -13.49 -25.59
CA ASP A 78 -21.38 -12.78 -25.18
C ASP A 78 -20.53 -13.74 -24.34
N ILE A 79 -19.27 -13.96 -24.74
CA ILE A 79 -18.32 -14.81 -24.00
C ILE A 79 -18.28 -14.46 -22.50
N PHE A 80 -18.50 -13.20 -22.17
CA PHE A 80 -18.52 -12.70 -20.80
C PHE A 80 -19.72 -13.24 -19.99
N ASP A 81 -20.86 -13.48 -20.61
CA ASP A 81 -22.03 -14.02 -19.91
C ASP A 81 -21.92 -15.53 -19.71
N VAL A 82 -21.28 -16.23 -20.66
CA VAL A 82 -20.89 -17.63 -20.49
C VAL A 82 -19.84 -17.77 -19.39
N ILE A 83 -18.83 -16.91 -19.32
CA ILE A 83 -17.81 -16.95 -18.26
C ILE A 83 -18.40 -16.68 -16.87
N LYS A 84 -19.42 -15.82 -16.77
CA LYS A 84 -20.04 -15.48 -15.48
C LYS A 84 -20.93 -16.59 -14.93
N ASN A 85 -21.61 -17.32 -15.81
CA ASN A 85 -22.70 -18.24 -15.41
C ASN A 85 -22.41 -19.71 -15.74
N GLY A 86 -21.52 -19.97 -16.68
CA GLY A 86 -21.28 -21.28 -17.28
C GLY A 86 -20.05 -22.00 -16.71
N GLU A 87 -19.96 -23.28 -17.08
CA GLU A 87 -18.83 -24.14 -16.76
C GLU A 87 -17.77 -24.09 -17.88
N VAL A 88 -16.61 -24.72 -17.64
CA VAL A 88 -15.53 -24.77 -18.65
C VAL A 88 -16.02 -25.37 -19.97
N ALA A 89 -16.94 -26.35 -19.92
CA ALA A 89 -17.52 -26.98 -21.08
C ALA A 89 -18.32 -26.01 -21.98
N ASP A 90 -19.00 -25.02 -21.40
CA ASP A 90 -19.77 -24.04 -22.18
C ASP A 90 -18.83 -23.09 -22.94
N VAL A 91 -17.74 -22.68 -22.27
CA VAL A 91 -16.69 -21.86 -22.90
C VAL A 91 -15.93 -22.66 -23.96
N GLU A 92 -15.68 -23.95 -23.74
CA GLU A 92 -15.11 -24.86 -24.75
C GLU A 92 -15.96 -24.92 -26.02
N ASN A 93 -17.27 -25.17 -25.87
CA ASN A 93 -18.21 -25.20 -26.98
C ASN A 93 -18.25 -23.86 -27.73
N LEU A 94 -18.16 -22.74 -27.03
CA LEU A 94 -18.15 -21.41 -27.64
C LEU A 94 -16.84 -21.15 -28.42
N VAL A 95 -15.70 -21.55 -27.85
CA VAL A 95 -14.37 -21.41 -28.48
C VAL A 95 -14.24 -22.32 -29.71
N GLU A 96 -14.87 -23.51 -29.72
CA GLU A 96 -14.92 -24.36 -30.91
C GLU A 96 -15.72 -23.74 -32.05
N LYS A 97 -16.79 -22.99 -31.74
CA LYS A 97 -17.64 -22.33 -32.74
C LYS A 97 -17.05 -21.03 -33.28
N LEU A 98 -16.46 -20.20 -32.42
CA LEU A 98 -16.03 -18.83 -32.74
C LEU A 98 -14.50 -18.69 -32.88
N GLY A 99 -13.73 -19.69 -32.48
CA GLY A 99 -12.27 -19.68 -32.52
C GLY A 99 -11.61 -19.12 -31.25
N ALA A 100 -10.28 -19.27 -31.16
CA ALA A 100 -9.50 -18.85 -29.99
C ALA A 100 -9.41 -17.32 -29.82
N GLU A 101 -9.68 -16.53 -30.87
CA GLU A 101 -9.65 -15.07 -30.82
C GLU A 101 -10.66 -14.49 -29.84
N THR A 102 -11.78 -15.19 -29.61
CA THR A 102 -12.81 -14.80 -28.63
C THR A 102 -12.24 -14.67 -27.21
N LEU A 103 -11.20 -15.44 -26.87
CA LEU A 103 -10.54 -15.36 -25.56
C LEU A 103 -9.73 -14.07 -25.35
N SER A 104 -9.43 -13.36 -26.44
CA SER A 104 -8.75 -12.06 -26.43
C SER A 104 -9.71 -10.86 -26.47
N ALA A 105 -11.02 -11.12 -26.56
CA ALA A 105 -12.04 -10.08 -26.63
C ALA A 105 -11.97 -9.13 -25.43
N ARG A 106 -12.34 -7.87 -25.65
CA ARG A 106 -12.46 -6.86 -24.59
C ARG A 106 -13.89 -6.41 -24.48
N ASP A 107 -14.39 -6.30 -23.26
CA ASP A 107 -15.70 -5.71 -23.02
C ASP A 107 -15.68 -4.19 -23.22
N LYS A 108 -16.84 -3.55 -23.09
CA LYS A 108 -17.00 -2.08 -23.18
C LYS A 108 -16.13 -1.28 -22.20
N HIS A 109 -15.60 -1.93 -21.16
CA HIS A 109 -14.74 -1.33 -20.15
C HIS A 109 -13.26 -1.72 -20.32
N GLY A 110 -12.93 -2.48 -21.37
CA GLY A 110 -11.57 -2.91 -21.69
C GLY A 110 -11.08 -4.12 -20.89
N TYR A 111 -11.97 -4.87 -20.22
CA TYR A 111 -11.64 -6.11 -19.51
C TYR A 111 -11.65 -7.31 -20.46
N THR A 112 -10.68 -8.21 -20.28
CA THR A 112 -10.60 -9.49 -21.01
C THR A 112 -11.31 -10.61 -20.24
N PRO A 113 -11.63 -11.75 -20.89
CA PRO A 113 -12.06 -12.99 -20.23
C PRO A 113 -11.28 -13.33 -18.96
N ALA A 114 -9.95 -13.21 -19.00
CA ALA A 114 -9.08 -13.48 -17.86
C ALA A 114 -9.37 -12.57 -16.65
N HIS A 115 -9.79 -11.32 -16.85
CA HIS A 115 -10.16 -10.43 -15.75
C HIS A 115 -11.43 -10.92 -15.04
N TRP A 116 -12.42 -11.37 -15.80
CA TRP A 116 -13.67 -11.90 -15.26
C TRP A 116 -13.44 -13.21 -14.49
N VAL A 117 -12.66 -14.12 -15.06
CA VAL A 117 -12.28 -15.36 -14.37
C VAL A 117 -11.48 -15.08 -13.10
N ALA A 118 -10.55 -14.11 -13.15
CA ALA A 118 -9.78 -13.72 -11.97
C ALA A 118 -10.62 -13.04 -10.89
N LEU A 119 -11.67 -12.33 -11.27
CA LEU A 119 -12.63 -11.75 -10.34
C LEU A 119 -13.50 -12.82 -9.67
N ASP A 120 -13.96 -13.81 -10.44
CA ASP A 120 -14.81 -14.89 -9.97
C ASP A 120 -14.05 -15.84 -9.03
N GLY A 121 -12.82 -16.21 -9.40
CA GLY A 121 -11.98 -17.11 -8.62
C GLY A 121 -11.95 -18.54 -9.12
N ASN A 122 -12.55 -18.81 -10.28
CA ASN A 122 -12.54 -20.13 -10.90
C ASN A 122 -11.15 -20.48 -11.46
N ALA A 123 -10.39 -21.26 -10.70
CA ALA A 123 -9.05 -21.69 -11.07
C ALA A 123 -9.03 -22.69 -12.24
N GLU A 124 -10.08 -23.50 -12.42
CA GLU A 124 -10.19 -24.42 -13.56
C GLU A 124 -10.39 -23.63 -14.86
N MET A 125 -11.29 -22.65 -14.85
CA MET A 125 -11.47 -21.77 -16.00
C MET A 125 -10.20 -20.97 -16.31
N MET A 126 -9.44 -20.55 -15.29
CA MET A 126 -8.17 -19.87 -15.52
C MET A 126 -7.14 -20.80 -16.15
N ARG A 127 -7.06 -22.07 -15.71
CA ARG A 127 -6.19 -23.08 -16.34
C ARG A 127 -6.55 -23.27 -17.81
N TYR A 128 -7.84 -23.44 -18.09
CA TYR A 128 -8.34 -23.56 -19.46
C TYR A 128 -7.92 -22.38 -20.35
N LEU A 129 -8.07 -21.14 -19.86
CA LEU A 129 -7.61 -19.96 -20.59
C LEU A 129 -6.10 -19.98 -20.87
N VAL A 130 -5.29 -20.39 -19.89
CA VAL A 130 -3.83 -20.50 -20.05
C VAL A 130 -3.46 -21.58 -21.07
N GLU A 131 -4.11 -22.75 -21.02
CA GLU A 131 -3.87 -23.87 -21.94
C GLU A 131 -4.20 -23.51 -23.40
N ARG A 132 -5.22 -22.67 -23.61
CA ARG A 132 -5.59 -22.15 -24.95
C ARG A 132 -4.79 -20.89 -25.35
N ASN A 133 -3.70 -20.58 -24.65
CA ASN A 133 -2.84 -19.42 -24.90
C ASN A 133 -3.59 -18.07 -24.90
N ALA A 134 -4.66 -17.95 -24.10
CA ALA A 134 -5.35 -16.67 -23.95
C ALA A 134 -4.45 -15.62 -23.31
N PRO A 135 -4.63 -14.33 -23.64
CA PRO A 135 -3.80 -13.28 -23.08
C PRO A 135 -4.19 -12.96 -21.63
N VAL A 136 -3.51 -13.61 -20.68
CA VAL A 136 -3.77 -13.50 -19.22
C VAL A 136 -3.01 -12.38 -18.50
N ASP A 137 -2.06 -11.72 -19.18
CA ASP A 137 -1.23 -10.64 -18.60
C ASP A 137 -1.59 -9.24 -19.13
N LEU A 138 -2.66 -9.10 -19.93
CA LEU A 138 -3.00 -7.79 -20.48
C LEU A 138 -3.56 -6.85 -19.39
N PRO A 139 -3.11 -5.58 -19.35
CA PRO A 139 -3.79 -4.57 -18.55
C PRO A 139 -5.16 -4.23 -19.15
N CYS A 140 -6.13 -3.92 -18.29
CA CYS A 140 -7.39 -3.36 -18.76
C CYS A 140 -7.15 -1.97 -19.39
N LEU A 141 -8.02 -1.53 -20.32
CA LEU A 141 -7.90 -0.19 -20.95
C LEU A 141 -8.44 0.94 -20.07
N GLY A 142 -8.97 0.60 -18.89
CA GLY A 142 -9.45 1.59 -17.93
C GLY A 142 -8.31 2.45 -17.38
N THR A 143 -8.68 3.50 -16.64
CA THR A 143 -7.76 4.53 -16.13
C THR A 143 -6.66 4.01 -15.20
N GLN A 144 -6.79 2.78 -14.68
CA GLN A 144 -5.90 2.17 -13.69
C GLN A 144 -5.06 1.02 -14.25
N GLY A 145 -5.49 0.42 -15.36
CA GLY A 145 -4.82 -0.72 -15.96
C GLY A 145 -4.55 -1.95 -15.07
N PRO A 146 -5.39 -2.33 -14.07
CA PRO A 146 -5.17 -3.57 -13.33
C PRO A 146 -5.18 -4.76 -14.28
N ARG A 147 -4.15 -5.59 -14.18
CA ARG A 147 -4.06 -6.91 -14.83
C ARG A 147 -4.93 -7.94 -14.09
N PRO A 148 -5.27 -9.10 -14.70
CA PRO A 148 -6.05 -10.15 -14.05
C PRO A 148 -5.53 -10.58 -12.67
N ILE A 149 -4.19 -10.66 -12.49
CA ILE A 149 -3.59 -10.99 -11.20
C ILE A 149 -3.98 -10.03 -10.07
N HIS A 150 -4.17 -8.74 -10.36
CA HIS A 150 -4.61 -7.75 -9.36
C HIS A 150 -6.03 -8.03 -8.89
N TRP A 151 -6.93 -8.44 -9.79
CA TRP A 151 -8.30 -8.81 -9.44
C TRP A 151 -8.36 -10.06 -8.56
N ALA A 152 -7.57 -11.08 -8.91
CA ALA A 152 -7.43 -12.28 -8.08
C ALA A 152 -6.88 -11.92 -6.68
N CYS A 153 -5.86 -11.06 -6.60
CA CYS A 153 -5.28 -10.60 -5.33
C CYS A 153 -6.25 -9.74 -4.51
N ARG A 154 -7.08 -8.91 -5.14
CA ARG A 154 -8.12 -8.10 -4.48
C ARG A 154 -9.17 -9.00 -3.80
N LYS A 155 -9.56 -10.09 -4.45
CA LYS A 155 -10.55 -11.04 -3.91
C LYS A 155 -9.95 -12.08 -2.97
N GLY A 156 -8.64 -12.31 -3.05
CA GLY A 156 -7.93 -13.31 -2.24
C GLY A 156 -7.91 -14.70 -2.88
N HIS A 157 -8.12 -14.77 -4.19
CA HIS A 157 -8.21 -16.01 -4.98
C HIS A 157 -6.83 -16.59 -5.25
N THR A 158 -6.19 -17.12 -4.20
CA THR A 158 -4.80 -17.59 -4.23
C THR A 158 -4.56 -18.69 -5.28
N ALA A 159 -5.54 -19.57 -5.52
CA ALA A 159 -5.46 -20.59 -6.56
C ALA A 159 -5.34 -20.00 -7.97
N VAL A 160 -6.10 -18.94 -8.27
CA VAL A 160 -5.99 -18.23 -9.55
C VAL A 160 -4.64 -17.51 -9.67
N VAL A 161 -4.19 -16.86 -8.58
CA VAL A 161 -2.86 -16.23 -8.54
C VAL A 161 -1.77 -17.26 -8.86
N GLN A 162 -1.85 -18.46 -8.27
CA GLN A 162 -0.91 -19.54 -8.55
C GLN A 162 -0.89 -19.93 -10.03
N VAL A 163 -2.06 -20.11 -10.65
CA VAL A 163 -2.17 -20.45 -12.09
C VAL A 163 -1.54 -19.35 -12.94
N LEU A 164 -1.82 -18.07 -12.65
CA LEU A 164 -1.26 -16.94 -13.39
C LEU A 164 0.26 -16.85 -13.27
N LEU A 165 0.82 -17.07 -12.08
CA LEU A 165 2.28 -17.07 -11.88
C LEU A 165 2.95 -18.23 -12.62
N LEU A 166 2.34 -19.42 -12.62
CA LEU A 166 2.82 -20.57 -13.39
C LEU A 166 2.75 -20.33 -14.91
N ALA A 167 1.79 -19.53 -15.38
CA ALA A 167 1.68 -19.10 -16.77
C ALA A 167 2.73 -18.06 -17.19
N GLY A 168 3.62 -17.65 -16.28
CA GLY A 168 4.70 -16.70 -16.56
C GLY A 168 4.36 -15.23 -16.29
N VAL A 169 3.22 -14.93 -15.66
CA VAL A 169 2.91 -13.56 -15.21
C VAL A 169 3.92 -13.16 -14.14
N ALA A 170 4.51 -11.97 -14.28
CA ALA A 170 5.48 -11.46 -13.31
C ALA A 170 4.84 -11.25 -11.93
N VAL A 171 5.48 -11.78 -10.88
CA VAL A 171 5.01 -11.65 -9.48
C VAL A 171 4.87 -10.19 -9.04
N ASN A 172 5.72 -9.32 -9.58
CA ASN A 172 5.76 -7.88 -9.31
C ASN A 172 5.14 -7.05 -10.44
N ALA A 173 4.23 -7.63 -11.25
CA ALA A 173 3.58 -6.92 -12.35
C ALA A 173 2.82 -5.70 -11.83
N ALA A 174 3.26 -4.50 -12.21
CA ALA A 174 2.61 -3.26 -11.79
C ALA A 174 1.45 -2.88 -12.73
N ASP A 175 0.41 -2.25 -12.16
CA ASP A 175 -0.61 -1.51 -12.89
C ASP A 175 -0.14 -0.08 -13.27
N PHE A 176 -1.01 0.74 -13.86
CA PHE A 176 -0.63 2.10 -14.28
C PHE A 176 -0.35 3.07 -13.11
N LYS A 177 -0.74 2.70 -11.88
CA LYS A 177 -0.42 3.43 -10.65
C LYS A 177 0.79 2.84 -9.92
N GLY A 178 1.46 1.85 -10.49
CA GLY A 178 2.57 1.19 -9.80
C GLY A 178 2.12 0.25 -8.68
N LEU A 179 0.82 -0.05 -8.56
CA LEU A 179 0.35 -1.04 -7.59
C LEU A 179 0.80 -2.41 -8.04
N THR A 180 1.44 -3.13 -7.12
CA THR A 180 1.85 -4.53 -7.31
C THR A 180 0.78 -5.48 -6.78
N PRO A 181 0.78 -6.78 -7.15
CA PRO A 181 -0.18 -7.74 -6.64
C PRO A 181 -0.11 -7.88 -5.11
N LEU A 182 1.09 -7.75 -4.53
CA LEU A 182 1.29 -7.74 -3.08
C LEU A 182 0.65 -6.52 -2.43
N MET A 183 0.81 -5.32 -2.99
CA MET A 183 0.14 -4.11 -2.50
C MET A 183 -1.38 -4.24 -2.57
N THR A 184 -1.92 -4.79 -3.65
CA THR A 184 -3.37 -5.02 -3.78
C THR A 184 -3.88 -6.02 -2.74
N ALA A 185 -3.17 -7.14 -2.52
CA ALA A 185 -3.53 -8.08 -1.47
C ALA A 185 -3.48 -7.41 -0.08
N CYS A 186 -2.49 -6.55 0.16
CA CYS A 186 -2.35 -5.82 1.41
C CYS A 186 -3.45 -4.77 1.63
N MET A 187 -3.83 -4.04 0.58
CA MET A 187 -4.91 -3.06 0.61
C MET A 187 -6.25 -3.71 0.99
N TYR A 188 -6.52 -4.90 0.45
CA TYR A 188 -7.79 -5.62 0.66
C TYR A 188 -7.77 -6.68 1.76
N GLY A 189 -6.73 -6.73 2.59
CA GLY A 189 -6.72 -7.60 3.77
C GLY A 189 -6.52 -9.09 3.46
N ARG A 190 -5.95 -9.44 2.30
CA ARG A 190 -5.84 -10.83 1.85
C ARG A 190 -4.53 -11.48 2.35
N THR A 191 -4.49 -11.81 3.63
CA THR A 191 -3.28 -12.34 4.30
C THR A 191 -2.72 -13.61 3.67
N ALA A 192 -3.57 -14.59 3.34
CA ALA A 192 -3.13 -15.84 2.73
C ALA A 192 -2.49 -15.62 1.34
N THR A 193 -3.11 -14.77 0.52
CA THR A 193 -2.60 -14.41 -0.80
C THR A 193 -1.31 -13.60 -0.71
N ALA A 194 -1.20 -12.66 0.22
CA ALA A 194 0.03 -11.92 0.47
C ALA A 194 1.18 -12.84 0.91
N ALA A 195 0.90 -13.81 1.79
CA ALA A 195 1.90 -14.79 2.22
C ALA A 195 2.38 -15.66 1.05
N PHE A 196 1.45 -16.11 0.20
CA PHE A 196 1.76 -16.84 -1.02
C PHE A 196 2.64 -16.02 -1.96
N LEU A 197 2.28 -14.77 -2.24
CA LEU A 197 3.07 -13.87 -3.10
C LEU A 197 4.49 -13.64 -2.56
N LEU A 198 4.64 -13.43 -1.25
CA LEU A 198 5.96 -13.31 -0.62
C LEU A 198 6.79 -14.60 -0.78
N GLY A 199 6.15 -15.77 -0.62
CA GLY A 199 6.79 -17.07 -0.88
C GLY A 199 7.22 -17.27 -2.34
N MET A 200 6.52 -16.64 -3.28
CA MET A 200 6.84 -16.64 -4.72
C MET A 200 7.85 -15.55 -5.12
N GLY A 201 8.42 -14.81 -4.17
CA GLY A 201 9.45 -13.79 -4.44
C GLY A 201 8.91 -12.39 -4.73
N ALA A 202 7.71 -12.05 -4.25
CA ALA A 202 7.21 -10.68 -4.32
C ALA A 202 8.12 -9.72 -3.53
N GLN A 203 8.46 -8.59 -4.16
CA GLN A 203 9.34 -7.59 -3.57
C GLN A 203 8.54 -6.65 -2.66
N ASN A 204 8.85 -6.66 -1.36
CA ASN A 204 8.15 -5.87 -0.34
C ASN A 204 8.59 -4.38 -0.26
N HIS A 205 9.65 -4.00 -0.98
CA HIS A 205 10.21 -2.65 -1.00
C HIS A 205 9.73 -1.78 -2.16
N LEU A 206 8.99 -2.36 -3.13
CA LEU A 206 8.42 -1.62 -4.24
C LEU A 206 7.40 -0.60 -3.72
N THR A 207 7.23 0.47 -4.49
CA THR A 207 6.33 1.58 -4.16
C THR A 207 5.41 1.92 -5.33
N ASP A 208 4.19 2.34 -5.03
CA ASP A 208 3.28 2.90 -6.03
C ASP A 208 3.64 4.37 -6.37
N ILE A 209 2.82 5.04 -7.19
CA ILE A 209 2.99 6.45 -7.58
C ILE A 209 3.04 7.44 -6.40
N ASN A 210 2.47 7.09 -5.25
CA ASN A 210 2.49 7.91 -4.05
C ASN A 210 3.68 7.58 -3.14
N GLY A 211 4.53 6.64 -3.53
CA GLY A 211 5.63 6.16 -2.70
C GLY A 211 5.17 5.15 -1.63
N ASP A 212 3.92 4.67 -1.68
CA ASP A 212 3.40 3.74 -0.70
C ASP A 212 3.90 2.31 -0.98
N THR A 213 4.45 1.66 0.04
CA THR A 213 4.77 0.23 0.02
C THR A 213 3.56 -0.63 0.41
N ALA A 214 3.68 -1.96 0.29
CA ALA A 214 2.66 -2.89 0.80
C ALA A 214 2.35 -2.69 2.30
N LEU A 215 3.36 -2.29 3.10
CA LEU A 215 3.19 -2.00 4.52
C LEU A 215 2.39 -0.72 4.76
N HIS A 216 2.57 0.32 3.93
CA HIS A 216 1.77 1.54 4.00
C HIS A 216 0.28 1.23 3.78
N TRP A 217 -0.02 0.41 2.77
CA TRP A 217 -1.39 -0.04 2.48
C TRP A 217 -2.00 -0.87 3.61
N ALA A 218 -1.26 -1.84 4.16
CA ALA A 218 -1.72 -2.63 5.30
C ALA A 218 -1.98 -1.77 6.54
N ALA A 219 -1.12 -0.79 6.81
CA ALA A 219 -1.25 0.13 7.94
C ALA A 219 -2.44 1.09 7.77
N TYR A 220 -2.58 1.70 6.59
CA TYR A 220 -3.69 2.61 6.28
C TYR A 220 -5.06 1.90 6.36
N LYS A 221 -5.12 0.65 5.91
CA LYS A 221 -6.36 -0.15 5.90
C LYS A 221 -6.60 -0.94 7.19
N GLY A 222 -5.67 -0.90 8.14
CA GLY A 222 -5.87 -1.51 9.47
C GLY A 222 -5.64 -3.01 9.57
N HIS A 223 -4.93 -3.60 8.61
CA HIS A 223 -4.75 -5.06 8.56
C HIS A 223 -3.57 -5.53 9.40
N ALA A 224 -3.79 -5.69 10.70
CA ALA A 224 -2.75 -6.05 11.67
C ALA A 224 -1.99 -7.34 11.32
N GLU A 225 -2.67 -8.39 10.87
CA GLU A 225 -2.01 -9.66 10.50
C GLU A 225 -1.09 -9.51 9.29
N LEU A 226 -1.42 -8.63 8.34
CA LEU A 226 -0.53 -8.30 7.22
C LEU A 226 0.69 -7.51 7.68
N ILE A 227 0.56 -6.62 8.67
CA ILE A 227 1.72 -5.94 9.27
C ILE A 227 2.65 -6.97 9.91
N ARG A 228 2.13 -7.96 10.64
CA ARG A 228 2.94 -9.04 11.23
C ARG A 228 3.69 -9.82 10.16
N LEU A 229 2.97 -10.23 9.11
CA LEU A 229 3.53 -10.97 7.97
C LEU A 229 4.65 -10.18 7.28
N LEU A 230 4.40 -8.92 6.93
CA LEU A 230 5.37 -8.04 6.25
C LEU A 230 6.58 -7.74 7.15
N THR A 231 6.37 -7.54 8.45
CA THR A 231 7.46 -7.39 9.42
C THR A 231 8.36 -8.63 9.44
N TYR A 232 7.80 -9.83 9.36
CA TYR A 232 8.58 -11.07 9.29
C TYR A 232 9.39 -11.18 7.98
N SER A 233 8.87 -10.63 6.88
CA SER A 233 9.59 -10.55 5.59
C SER A 233 10.76 -9.54 5.58
N GLY A 234 11.02 -8.81 6.66
CA GLY A 234 12.14 -7.87 6.76
C GLY A 234 11.93 -6.53 6.05
N VAL A 235 10.68 -6.09 5.89
CA VAL A 235 10.38 -4.76 5.32
C VAL A 235 10.91 -3.63 6.21
N ASP A 236 11.32 -2.52 5.61
CA ASP A 236 11.65 -1.30 6.33
C ASP A 236 10.38 -0.65 6.90
N LEU A 237 10.27 -0.66 8.24
CA LEU A 237 9.12 -0.12 8.98
C LEU A 237 9.11 1.42 9.03
N GLN A 238 10.23 2.08 8.73
CA GLN A 238 10.36 3.55 8.77
C GLN A 238 10.42 4.17 7.38
N LYS A 239 10.34 3.36 6.32
CA LYS A 239 10.29 3.87 4.95
C LYS A 239 9.15 4.89 4.83
N THR A 240 9.46 6.07 4.33
CA THR A 240 8.46 7.12 4.09
C THR A 240 7.91 7.06 2.67
N ASP A 241 6.64 7.39 2.54
CA ASP A 241 6.00 7.69 1.26
C ASP A 241 6.41 9.08 0.70
N ASN A 242 5.82 9.50 -0.42
CA ASN A 242 6.09 10.80 -1.04
C ASN A 242 5.57 11.99 -0.21
N PHE A 243 4.78 11.76 0.84
CA PHE A 243 4.30 12.78 1.78
C PHE A 243 5.15 12.82 3.06
N GLY A 244 6.19 12.00 3.16
CA GLY A 244 7.01 11.87 4.37
C GLY A 244 6.32 11.06 5.47
N SER A 245 5.18 10.43 5.19
CA SER A 245 4.46 9.61 6.15
C SER A 245 5.11 8.23 6.23
N THR A 246 5.33 7.76 7.45
CA THR A 246 5.71 6.37 7.73
C THR A 246 4.46 5.49 7.86
N PRO A 247 4.58 4.15 7.81
CA PRO A 247 3.47 3.25 8.12
C PRO A 247 2.80 3.53 9.47
N LEU A 248 3.56 4.00 10.47
CA LEU A 248 3.01 4.38 11.78
C LEU A 248 2.08 5.61 11.69
N HIS A 249 2.39 6.60 10.84
CA HIS A 249 1.48 7.73 10.58
C HIS A 249 0.15 7.21 10.03
N LEU A 250 0.19 6.33 9.03
CA LEU A 250 -1.00 5.78 8.39
C LEU A 250 -1.81 4.87 9.32
N ALA A 251 -1.15 4.07 10.17
CA ALA A 251 -1.81 3.29 11.20
C ALA A 251 -2.53 4.18 12.22
N CYS A 252 -1.90 5.28 12.64
CA CYS A 252 -2.50 6.26 13.55
C CYS A 252 -3.68 7.01 12.92
N LEU A 253 -3.56 7.36 11.64
CA LEU A 253 -4.64 7.96 10.84
C LEU A 253 -5.86 7.04 10.77
N SER A 254 -5.64 5.75 10.52
CA SER A 254 -6.70 4.74 10.42
C SER A 254 -7.43 4.46 11.75
N GLY A 255 -6.80 4.77 12.89
CA GLY A 255 -7.33 4.48 14.22
C GLY A 255 -7.20 3.02 14.68
N ASN A 256 -6.53 2.17 13.90
CA ASN A 256 -6.42 0.74 14.22
C ASN A 256 -5.39 0.48 15.33
N LEU A 257 -5.88 0.31 16.56
CA LEU A 257 -5.08 0.11 17.77
C LEU A 257 -4.06 -1.04 17.65
N LEU A 258 -4.45 -2.17 17.06
CA LEU A 258 -3.57 -3.32 16.89
C LEU A 258 -2.41 -3.03 15.93
N CYS A 259 -2.66 -2.30 14.86
CA CYS A 259 -1.61 -1.91 13.90
C CYS A 259 -0.58 -1.00 14.57
N VAL A 260 -1.06 0.00 15.32
CA VAL A 260 -0.19 0.93 16.06
C VAL A 260 0.62 0.18 17.11
N ARG A 261 0.00 -0.75 17.84
CA ARG A 261 0.69 -1.60 18.82
C ARG A 261 1.83 -2.39 18.18
N LEU A 262 1.54 -3.12 17.10
CA LEU A 262 2.53 -3.97 16.42
C LEU A 262 3.73 -3.17 15.89
N LEU A 263 3.48 -1.97 15.37
CA LEU A 263 4.54 -1.09 14.92
C LEU A 263 5.30 -0.50 16.12
N SER A 264 4.62 0.05 17.13
CA SER A 264 5.26 0.75 18.25
C SER A 264 6.06 -0.13 19.22
N GLU A 265 5.72 -1.41 19.36
CA GLU A 265 6.43 -2.37 20.23
C GLU A 265 7.89 -2.63 19.77
N LYS A 266 8.24 -2.29 18.54
CA LYS A 266 9.61 -2.48 18.03
C LYS A 266 10.55 -1.42 18.62
N SER A 267 11.53 -1.87 19.40
CA SER A 267 12.47 -1.01 20.16
C SER A 267 13.16 0.04 19.30
N ASN A 268 13.59 -0.33 18.09
CA ASN A 268 14.44 0.49 17.23
C ASN A 268 13.67 1.49 16.35
N LEU A 269 12.35 1.61 16.48
CA LEU A 269 11.57 2.58 15.72
C LEU A 269 11.50 3.94 16.41
N ASP A 270 11.73 4.99 15.63
CA ASP A 270 11.35 6.34 16.00
C ASP A 270 9.81 6.45 15.95
N LEU A 271 9.22 6.85 17.07
CA LEU A 271 7.77 6.99 17.26
C LEU A 271 7.28 8.41 16.99
N GLU A 272 8.20 9.38 16.88
CA GLU A 272 7.88 10.79 16.63
C GLU A 272 8.48 11.34 15.33
N PRO A 273 8.52 10.58 14.21
CA PRO A 273 8.93 11.14 12.94
C PRO A 273 7.93 12.22 12.51
N LYS A 274 8.42 13.24 11.79
CA LYS A 274 7.57 14.30 11.23
C LYS A 274 7.36 14.05 9.74
N ASP A 275 6.11 14.09 9.30
CA ASP A 275 5.79 14.12 7.87
C ASP A 275 6.18 15.46 7.23
N LYS A 276 5.94 15.62 5.91
CA LYS A 276 6.22 16.89 5.21
C LYS A 276 5.39 18.07 5.72
N ASN A 277 4.31 17.82 6.44
CA ASN A 277 3.46 18.82 7.06
C ASN A 277 3.87 19.12 8.52
N GLY A 278 4.94 18.50 9.01
CA GLY A 278 5.40 18.64 10.39
C GLY A 278 4.55 17.92 11.43
N LYS A 279 3.62 17.06 11.02
CA LYS A 279 2.75 16.28 11.91
C LYS A 279 3.45 14.98 12.32
N THR A 280 3.34 14.64 13.60
CA THR A 280 3.78 13.33 14.11
C THR A 280 2.62 12.32 14.08
N PRO A 281 2.88 11.01 14.20
CA PRO A 281 1.82 10.01 14.27
C PRO A 281 0.83 10.28 15.43
N LEU A 282 1.34 10.78 16.56
CA LEU A 282 0.51 11.17 17.71
C LEU A 282 -0.43 12.32 17.38
N MET A 283 0.05 13.34 16.68
CA MET A 283 -0.77 14.48 16.26
C MET A 283 -1.89 14.06 15.30
N LEU A 284 -1.62 13.10 14.40
CA LEU A 284 -2.64 12.53 13.51
C LEU A 284 -3.70 11.74 14.29
N ALA A 285 -3.29 10.89 15.24
CA ALA A 285 -4.23 10.16 16.09
C ALA A 285 -5.12 11.12 16.91
N GLN A 286 -4.56 12.24 17.39
CA GLN A 286 -5.30 13.28 18.11
C GLN A 286 -6.29 14.03 17.19
N SER A 287 -5.86 14.43 15.99
CA SER A 287 -6.72 15.19 15.07
C SER A 287 -7.92 14.37 14.58
N HIS A 288 -7.75 13.05 14.48
CA HIS A 288 -8.83 12.10 14.13
C HIS A 288 -9.57 11.54 15.36
N GLN A 289 -9.30 12.04 16.57
CA GLN A 289 -9.99 11.68 17.82
C GLN A 289 -9.87 10.20 18.23
N HIS A 290 -8.79 9.52 17.82
CA HIS A 290 -8.50 8.12 18.16
C HIS A 290 -7.89 8.00 19.56
N SER A 291 -8.72 8.25 20.58
CA SER A 291 -8.29 8.36 21.99
C SER A 291 -7.50 7.16 22.51
N ASP A 292 -7.86 5.94 22.11
CA ASP A 292 -7.17 4.72 22.58
C ASP A 292 -5.79 4.57 21.94
N VAL A 293 -5.66 4.93 20.66
CA VAL A 293 -4.37 5.00 19.96
C VAL A 293 -3.47 6.06 20.61
N VAL A 294 -4.01 7.24 20.93
CA VAL A 294 -3.28 8.32 21.61
C VAL A 294 -2.76 7.86 22.98
N LYS A 295 -3.59 7.15 23.77
CA LYS A 295 -3.16 6.59 25.07
C LYS A 295 -2.05 5.56 24.89
N LEU A 296 -2.21 4.63 23.94
CA LEU A 296 -1.21 3.59 23.67
C LEU A 296 0.11 4.21 23.24
N LEU A 297 0.10 5.09 22.24
CA LEU A 297 1.32 5.67 21.69
C LEU A 297 2.04 6.56 22.73
N ASN A 298 1.31 7.34 23.53
CA ASN A 298 1.91 8.08 24.65
C ASN A 298 2.57 7.17 25.69
N ASN A 299 1.96 6.01 25.98
CA ASN A 299 2.55 5.06 26.90
C ASN A 299 3.84 4.47 26.31
N GLU A 300 3.87 4.14 25.02
CA GLU A 300 5.07 3.63 24.35
C GLU A 300 6.18 4.70 24.25
N ILE A 301 5.84 5.96 23.95
CA ILE A 301 6.80 7.07 23.95
C ILE A 301 7.39 7.26 25.36
N LYS A 302 6.56 7.25 26.41
CA LYS A 302 7.01 7.34 27.81
C LYS A 302 7.89 6.16 28.23
N LYS A 303 7.60 4.96 27.72
CA LYS A 303 8.44 3.78 27.97
C LYS A 303 9.81 3.95 27.31
N LYS A 304 9.86 4.41 26.05
CA LYS A 304 11.13 4.63 25.33
C LYS A 304 11.96 5.79 25.88
N SER A 305 11.34 6.84 26.41
CA SER A 305 12.06 7.97 27.01
C SER A 305 12.61 7.68 28.42
N ARG A 306 12.16 6.62 29.08
CA ARG A 306 12.73 6.16 30.35
C ARG A 306 14.08 5.48 30.09
N TRP A 307 15.15 6.27 30.19
CA TRP A 307 16.55 5.80 30.15
C TRP A 307 16.84 4.73 31.22
N PHE A 308 16.19 4.80 32.39
CA PHE A 308 16.36 3.82 33.46
C PHE A 308 15.22 2.78 33.43
N PRO A 309 15.53 1.48 33.35
CA PRO A 309 14.55 0.43 33.56
C PRO A 309 13.87 0.60 34.92
N PRO A 310 12.60 0.19 35.09
CA PRO A 310 12.01 0.13 36.42
C PRO A 310 12.92 -0.69 37.33
N ILE A 311 13.06 -0.23 38.58
CA ILE A 311 13.97 -0.82 39.56
C ILE A 311 13.78 -2.35 39.64
N SER A 312 12.57 -2.88 39.47
CA SER A 312 12.29 -4.32 39.40
C SER A 312 12.99 -5.09 38.27
N GLU A 313 13.09 -4.52 37.06
CA GLU A 313 13.85 -5.10 35.96
C GLU A 313 15.35 -4.88 36.16
N LEU A 314 15.74 -3.75 36.74
CA LEU A 314 17.13 -3.50 37.15
C LEU A 314 17.59 -4.54 38.17
N TRP A 315 16.74 -4.90 39.15
CA TRP A 315 16.99 -6.01 40.08
C TRP A 315 17.01 -7.36 39.35
N GLY A 316 16.11 -7.60 38.39
CA GLY A 316 16.16 -8.81 37.56
C GLY A 316 17.43 -8.93 36.71
N LEU A 317 18.02 -7.80 36.29
CA LEU A 317 19.26 -7.74 35.52
C LEU A 317 20.50 -7.88 36.43
N LEU A 318 20.50 -7.22 37.59
CA LEU A 318 21.56 -7.28 38.61
C LEU A 318 21.58 -8.62 39.36
N PHE A 319 20.41 -9.17 39.65
CA PHE A 319 20.23 -10.36 40.49
C PHE A 319 19.69 -11.55 39.72
N GLY A 320 19.60 -11.48 38.39
CA GLY A 320 19.17 -12.52 37.45
C GLY A 320 17.74 -13.01 37.71
N GLY A 321 16.94 -13.13 36.65
CA GLY A 321 15.64 -13.81 36.71
C GLY A 321 15.78 -15.22 37.29
N ALA A 322 14.76 -15.66 38.03
CA ALA A 322 14.72 -16.91 38.79
C ALA A 322 15.34 -18.09 38.01
N GLY A 323 16.55 -18.53 38.41
CA GLY A 323 17.14 -19.77 37.93
C GLY A 323 18.65 -19.82 37.72
N ASN A 324 19.39 -18.70 37.59
CA ASN A 324 20.84 -18.79 37.31
C ASN A 324 21.70 -17.53 37.61
N SER A 325 21.46 -16.84 38.72
CA SER A 325 22.06 -15.52 38.92
C SER A 325 23.39 -15.49 39.67
N LYS A 326 24.39 -14.83 39.06
CA LYS A 326 25.68 -14.47 39.69
C LYS A 326 25.61 -13.18 40.54
N GLY A 327 24.42 -12.61 40.72
CA GLY A 327 24.21 -11.35 41.45
C GLY A 327 24.77 -11.33 42.88
N PRO A 328 24.60 -12.40 43.69
CA PRO A 328 25.21 -12.48 45.01
C PRO A 328 26.74 -12.43 44.97
N LEU A 329 27.36 -13.02 43.94
CA LEU A 329 28.81 -13.02 43.75
C LEU A 329 29.33 -11.61 43.43
N LEU A 330 28.58 -10.85 42.63
CA LEU A 330 28.96 -9.49 42.24
C LEU A 330 28.81 -8.50 43.40
N LEU A 331 27.76 -8.62 44.22
CA LEU A 331 27.66 -7.89 45.49
C LEU A 331 28.77 -8.27 46.47
N PHE A 332 29.14 -9.55 46.55
CA PHE A 332 30.25 -10.00 47.38
C PHE A 332 31.58 -9.37 46.93
N VAL A 333 31.87 -9.37 45.61
CA VAL A 333 33.08 -8.74 45.06
C VAL A 333 33.07 -7.23 45.29
N CYS A 334 31.95 -6.55 45.06
CA CYS A 334 31.82 -5.10 45.35
C CYS A 334 31.99 -4.79 46.85
N SER A 335 31.44 -5.62 47.74
CA SER A 335 31.61 -5.49 49.18
C SER A 335 33.06 -5.68 49.62
N VAL A 336 33.74 -6.72 49.10
CA VAL A 336 35.17 -6.99 49.36
C VAL A 336 36.06 -5.87 48.84
N LEU A 337 35.75 -5.29 47.67
CA LEU A 337 36.50 -4.15 47.14
C LEU A 337 36.27 -2.88 47.97
N LEU A 338 35.03 -2.57 48.34
CA LEU A 338 34.68 -1.36 49.09
C LEU A 338 35.26 -1.36 50.52
N TRP A 339 35.33 -2.53 51.17
CA TRP A 339 35.90 -2.67 52.52
C TRP A 339 37.39 -2.99 52.52
N GLY A 340 37.88 -3.69 51.49
CA GLY A 340 39.29 -4.07 51.38
C GLY A 340 40.21 -2.93 50.95
N TYR A 341 39.78 -2.09 50.02
CA TYR A 341 40.62 -0.99 49.51
C TYR A 341 40.99 0.09 50.54
N PRO A 342 40.07 0.54 51.42
CA PRO A 342 40.42 1.51 52.47
C PRO A 342 41.51 1.02 53.42
N MET A 343 41.49 -0.27 53.78
CA MET A 343 42.54 -0.89 54.61
C MET A 343 43.90 -0.93 53.90
N TYR A 344 43.93 -1.19 52.59
CA TYR A 344 45.16 -1.14 51.79
C TYR A 344 45.71 0.29 51.66
N MET A 345 44.84 1.29 51.50
CA MET A 345 45.24 2.71 51.44
C MET A 345 45.84 3.19 52.77
N ILE A 346 45.23 2.83 53.90
CA ILE A 346 45.74 3.19 55.24
C ILE A 346 47.09 2.51 55.52
N ARG A 347 47.26 1.23 55.14
CA ARG A 347 48.51 0.50 55.33
C ARG A 347 49.64 1.04 54.45
N SER A 348 49.33 1.49 53.23
CA SER A 348 50.30 2.10 52.31
C SER A 348 50.79 3.46 52.83
N LEU A 349 49.95 4.22 53.53
CA LEU A 349 50.32 5.50 54.14
C LEU A 349 51.18 5.36 55.41
N LEU A 350 51.06 4.25 56.14
CA LEU A 350 51.82 3.97 57.37
C LEU A 350 53.25 3.47 57.13
N VAL A 351 53.59 2.99 55.93
CA VAL A 351 54.94 2.50 55.57
C VAL A 351 55.87 3.64 55.10
N PHE A 352 55.32 4.82 54.81
CA PHE A 352 56.06 6.00 54.34
C PHE A 352 56.40 7.02 55.45
N LYS A 353 56.31 6.61 56.72
CA LYS A 353 56.65 7.43 57.89
C LYS A 353 57.60 6.66 58.78
#